data_AF-A0A7J3L1M9-F1
#
_entry.id   AF-A0A7J3L1M9-F1
#
_cell.length_a   1.000
_cell.length_b   1.000
_cell.length_c   1.000
_cell.angle_alpha   90.00
_cell.angle_beta   90.00
_cell.angle_gamma   90.00
#
_symmetry.space_group_name_H-M   'P 1'
#
loop_
_entity.id
_entity.type
_entity.pdbx_description
1 polymer ?
#
loop_
_entity_poly.entity_id
_entity_poly.type
_entity_poly.pdbx_seq_one_letter_code
_entity_poly.pdbx_strand_id
1 'polypeptide(L)'
;MIDPRVSIIQDRVGDINRIIAVTSGKGGVGKSLLASTLALLLARRGRSTGLFDLDFTSPSTHFILGVRETWPIEDKGIIPPLIHGLRYMSVVYYSKNRAMPLRGIEFSNAFIELFSVIKWGSLDFLIVDMPPGIGDAMLDLIRFVKRAEFLIVTTSSPLAFETVRKLISMLNELEAP
;
A
#
# COMPACT_ATOMS: atom_id res chain seq x y z
N MET A 1 -22.33 12.89 10.60
CA MET A 1 -22.76 11.63 9.94
C MET A 1 -21.54 10.72 9.91
N ILE A 2 -21.64 9.47 10.34
CA ILE A 2 -20.51 8.52 10.34
C ILE A 2 -20.31 8.04 8.89
N ASP A 3 -19.08 8.11 8.37
CA ASP A 3 -18.76 7.61 7.03
C ASP A 3 -18.80 6.06 7.05
N PRO A 4 -19.75 5.41 6.35
CA PRO A 4 -19.90 3.95 6.39
C PRO A 4 -18.73 3.20 5.76
N ARG A 5 -17.91 3.85 4.94
CA ARG A 5 -16.75 3.21 4.30
C ARG A 5 -15.70 2.81 5.33
N VAL A 6 -15.55 3.58 6.41
CA VAL A 6 -14.54 3.34 7.45
C VAL A 6 -14.76 2.00 8.17
N SER A 7 -16.02 1.64 8.47
CA SER A 7 -16.31 0.34 9.08
C SER A 7 -16.05 -0.82 8.11
N ILE A 8 -16.33 -0.62 6.82
CA ILE A 8 -16.12 -1.63 5.78
C ILE A 8 -14.64 -1.96 5.60
N ILE A 9 -13.72 -1.01 5.83
CA ILE A 9 -12.27 -1.26 5.74
C ILE A 9 -11.86 -2.43 6.64
N GLN A 10 -12.37 -2.49 7.88
CA GLN A 10 -12.03 -3.58 8.81
C GLN A 10 -12.47 -4.93 8.26
N ASP A 11 -13.65 -4.98 7.63
CA ASP A 11 -14.15 -6.22 7.02
C ASP A 11 -13.30 -6.61 5.80
N ARG A 12 -12.89 -5.64 4.97
CA ARG A 12 -12.07 -5.89 3.77
C ARG A 12 -10.68 -6.42 4.08
N VAL A 13 -10.09 -5.98 5.18
CA VAL A 13 -8.75 -6.41 5.60
C VAL A 13 -8.77 -7.48 6.69
N GLY A 14 -9.95 -7.87 7.17
CA GLY A 14 -10.13 -8.80 8.29
C GLY A 14 -9.56 -10.19 8.01
N ASP A 15 -9.77 -10.69 6.78
CA ASP A 15 -9.30 -12.01 6.32
C ASP A 15 -7.83 -12.02 5.86
N ILE A 16 -7.08 -10.94 6.15
CA ILE A 16 -5.66 -10.83 5.85
C ILE A 16 -4.87 -11.13 7.12
N ASN A 17 -4.00 -12.14 7.06
CA ASN A 17 -3.22 -12.58 8.22
C ASN A 17 -2.21 -11.49 8.64
N ARG A 18 -1.41 -10.99 7.68
CA ARG A 18 -0.42 -9.92 7.92
C ARG A 18 -0.47 -8.85 6.84
N ILE A 19 -0.44 -7.59 7.27
CA ILE A 19 -0.39 -6.41 6.38
C ILE A 19 0.95 -5.73 6.63
N ILE A 20 1.81 -5.71 5.62
CA ILE A 20 3.17 -5.17 5.73
C ILE A 20 3.26 -3.91 4.89
N ALA A 21 3.36 -2.77 5.56
CA ALA A 21 3.54 -1.47 4.94
C ALA A 21 5.02 -1.19 4.72
N VAL A 22 5.44 -1.24 3.46
CA VAL A 22 6.82 -0.95 3.06
C VAL A 22 6.95 0.56 2.88
N THR A 23 7.71 1.20 3.74
CA THR A 23 7.84 2.67 3.81
C THR A 23 9.31 3.12 3.83
N SER A 24 9.54 4.42 3.69
CA SER A 24 10.87 5.02 3.76
C SER A 24 10.79 6.48 4.18
N GLY A 25 11.85 7.00 4.80
CA GLY A 25 11.94 8.43 5.11
C GLY A 25 12.17 9.33 3.88
N LYS A 26 12.73 8.76 2.80
CA LYS A 26 12.99 9.46 1.53
C LYS A 26 12.58 8.65 0.31
N GLY A 27 12.29 9.36 -0.78
CA GLY A 27 12.13 8.76 -2.11
C GLY A 27 13.45 8.24 -2.68
N GLY A 28 13.38 7.29 -3.60
CA GLY A 28 14.55 6.77 -4.32
C GLY A 28 15.43 5.76 -3.56
N VAL A 29 14.99 5.29 -2.38
CA VAL A 29 15.77 4.30 -1.59
C VAL A 29 15.56 2.83 -2.02
N GLY A 30 14.76 2.58 -3.05
CA GLY A 30 14.45 1.21 -3.52
C GLY A 30 13.22 0.55 -2.89
N LYS A 31 12.39 1.31 -2.16
CA LYS A 31 11.16 0.86 -1.49
C LYS A 31 10.24 0.02 -2.40
N SER A 32 9.81 0.56 -3.54
CA SER A 32 8.87 -0.13 -4.47
C SER A 32 9.47 -1.41 -5.08
N LEU A 33 10.78 -1.43 -5.32
CA LEU A 33 11.49 -2.62 -5.77
C LEU A 33 11.48 -3.71 -4.69
N LEU A 34 11.77 -3.33 -3.43
CA LEU A 34 11.74 -4.23 -2.30
C LEU A 34 10.32 -4.77 -2.05
N ALA A 35 9.31 -3.90 -2.04
CA ALA A 35 7.90 -4.29 -1.87
C ALA A 35 7.45 -5.30 -2.93
N SER A 36 7.71 -4.99 -4.21
CA SER A 36 7.34 -5.87 -5.33
C SER A 36 8.09 -7.20 -5.27
N THR A 37 9.38 -7.19 -4.96
CA THR A 37 10.20 -8.40 -4.86
C THR A 37 9.78 -9.26 -3.68
N LEU A 38 9.51 -8.67 -2.52
CA LEU A 38 9.00 -9.37 -1.35
C LEU A 38 7.68 -10.07 -1.65
N ALA A 39 6.73 -9.36 -2.26
CA ALA A 39 5.44 -9.93 -2.66
C ALA A 39 5.63 -11.13 -3.60
N LEU A 40 6.43 -10.98 -4.66
CA LEU A 40 6.73 -12.06 -5.61
C LEU A 40 7.38 -13.28 -4.94
N LEU A 41 8.31 -13.07 -3.99
CA LEU A 41 8.95 -14.15 -3.26
C LEU A 41 7.98 -14.91 -2.35
N LEU A 42 7.04 -14.20 -1.70
CA LEU A 42 6.01 -14.83 -0.87
C LEU A 42 5.04 -15.66 -1.72
N ALA A 43 4.57 -15.12 -2.86
CA ALA A 43 3.72 -15.87 -3.79
C ALA A 43 4.43 -17.09 -4.38
N ARG A 44 5.71 -16.97 -4.76
CA ARG A 44 6.53 -18.10 -5.22
C ARG A 44 6.69 -19.20 -4.17
N ARG A 45 6.59 -18.86 -2.88
CA ARG A 45 6.57 -19.83 -1.77
C ARG A 45 5.18 -20.38 -1.46
N GLY A 46 4.21 -20.16 -2.35
CA GLY A 46 2.84 -20.66 -2.21
C GLY A 46 1.98 -19.89 -1.20
N ARG A 47 2.42 -18.71 -0.75
CA ARG A 47 1.63 -17.86 0.15
C ARG A 47 0.64 -17.02 -0.65
N SER A 48 -0.61 -17.02 -0.23
CA SER A 48 -1.63 -16.15 -0.81
C SER A 48 -1.26 -14.69 -0.54
N THR A 49 -0.89 -13.94 -1.59
CA THR A 49 -0.22 -12.64 -1.45
C THR A 49 -0.87 -11.57 -2.31
N GLY A 50 -1.13 -10.41 -1.70
CA GLY A 50 -1.52 -9.18 -2.38
C GLY A 50 -0.38 -8.17 -2.42
N LEU A 51 -0.34 -7.35 -3.47
CA LEU A 51 0.49 -6.14 -3.55
C LEU A 51 -0.41 -4.94 -3.86
N PHE A 52 -0.36 -3.93 -3.01
CA PHE A 52 -1.09 -2.68 -3.18
C PHE A 52 -0.13 -1.49 -3.27
N ASP A 53 -0.15 -0.79 -4.40
CA ASP A 53 0.58 0.46 -4.60
C ASP A 53 -0.26 1.67 -4.15
N LEU A 54 0.14 2.29 -3.03
CA LEU A 54 -0.49 3.48 -2.47
C LEU A 54 0.22 4.78 -2.84
N ASP A 55 1.27 4.74 -3.66
CA ASP A 55 1.88 5.97 -4.15
C ASP A 55 1.05 6.56 -5.30
N PHE A 56 0.05 7.37 -4.94
CA PHE A 56 -0.86 7.97 -5.92
C PHE A 56 -0.17 8.99 -6.84
N THR A 57 0.99 9.48 -6.43
CA THR A 57 1.72 10.54 -7.15
C THR A 57 2.67 9.96 -8.19
N SER A 58 3.31 8.84 -7.88
CA SER A 58 4.32 8.21 -8.72
C SER A 58 4.28 6.69 -8.56
N PRO A 59 3.18 6.03 -8.97
CA PRO A 59 3.07 4.58 -8.89
C PRO A 59 4.13 3.96 -9.79
N SER A 60 4.83 2.93 -9.29
CA SER A 60 5.98 2.34 -10.01
C SER A 60 6.00 0.82 -9.99
N THR A 61 5.21 0.19 -9.12
CA THR A 61 5.16 -1.28 -8.98
C THR A 61 4.69 -1.98 -10.26
N HIS A 62 3.80 -1.36 -11.05
CA HIS A 62 3.32 -1.92 -12.32
C HIS A 62 4.45 -2.08 -13.35
N PHE A 63 5.43 -1.15 -13.38
CA PHE A 63 6.62 -1.28 -14.22
C PHE A 63 7.51 -2.44 -13.77
N ILE A 64 7.72 -2.57 -12.45
CA ILE A 64 8.54 -3.65 -11.87
C ILE A 64 7.92 -5.02 -12.16
N LEU A 65 6.60 -5.14 -12.03
CA LEU A 65 5.86 -6.36 -12.34
C LEU A 65 5.70 -6.61 -13.84
N GLY A 66 6.00 -5.63 -14.69
CA GLY A 66 5.74 -5.73 -16.13
C GLY A 66 4.26 -5.92 -16.45
N VAL A 67 3.36 -5.28 -15.69
CA VAL A 67 1.91 -5.36 -15.90
C VAL A 67 1.57 -4.78 -17.26
N ARG A 68 0.84 -5.57 -18.07
CA ARG A 68 0.33 -5.18 -19.39
C ARG A 68 -1.14 -5.57 -19.51
N GLU A 69 -1.91 -4.78 -20.25
CA GLU A 69 -3.28 -5.07 -20.73
C GLU A 69 -4.16 -5.90 -19.79
N THR A 70 -4.12 -5.57 -18.50
CA THR A 70 -4.87 -6.27 -17.46
C THR A 70 -5.63 -5.24 -16.66
N TRP A 71 -6.88 -5.54 -16.29
CA TRP A 71 -7.76 -4.61 -15.60
C TRP A 71 -8.42 -5.31 -14.42
N PRO A 72 -8.70 -4.58 -13.32
CA PRO A 72 -9.54 -5.09 -12.25
C PRO A 72 -10.98 -5.33 -12.74
N ILE A 73 -11.66 -6.30 -12.12
CA ILE A 73 -13.06 -6.58 -12.41
C ILE A 73 -13.93 -5.84 -11.39
N GLU A 74 -14.91 -5.10 -11.89
CA GLU A 74 -15.95 -4.49 -11.06
C GLU A 74 -17.12 -5.47 -10.89
N ASP A 75 -17.23 -6.02 -9.68
CA ASP A 75 -18.36 -6.87 -9.27
C ASP A 75 -18.63 -6.60 -7.78
N LYS A 76 -19.64 -5.76 -7.49
CA LYS A 76 -20.04 -5.35 -6.12
C LYS A 76 -18.84 -4.93 -5.25
N GLY A 77 -17.86 -4.27 -5.86
CA GLY A 77 -16.51 -4.02 -5.36
C GLY A 77 -15.48 -4.30 -6.47
N ILE A 78 -14.20 -4.15 -6.14
CA ILE A 78 -13.12 -4.24 -7.11
C ILE A 78 -12.31 -5.50 -6.84
N ILE A 79 -12.30 -6.45 -7.78
CA ILE A 79 -11.49 -7.66 -7.69
C ILE A 79 -10.13 -7.38 -8.35
N PRO A 80 -9.02 -7.41 -7.59
CA PRO A 80 -7.69 -7.21 -8.16
C PRO A 80 -7.34 -8.30 -9.17
N PRO A 81 -6.71 -7.96 -10.31
CA PRO A 81 -6.19 -8.95 -11.22
C PRO A 81 -5.07 -9.78 -10.59
N LEU A 82 -4.88 -10.98 -11.14
CA LEU A 82 -3.77 -11.86 -10.76
C LEU A 82 -2.57 -11.60 -11.68
N ILE A 83 -1.47 -11.13 -11.10
CA ILE A 83 -0.22 -10.82 -11.80
C ILE A 83 0.90 -11.65 -11.17
N HIS A 84 1.51 -12.57 -11.91
CA HIS A 84 2.57 -13.47 -11.40
C HIS A 84 2.15 -14.23 -10.12
N GLY A 85 0.86 -14.56 -9.97
CA GLY A 85 0.31 -15.20 -8.77
C GLY A 85 -0.02 -14.24 -7.62
N LEU A 86 0.15 -12.92 -7.80
CA LEU A 86 -0.21 -11.87 -6.84
C LEU A 86 -1.56 -11.26 -7.17
N ARG A 87 -2.41 -11.02 -6.17
CA ARG A 87 -3.49 -10.05 -6.32
C ARG A 87 -2.87 -8.66 -6.35
N TYR A 88 -2.96 -7.94 -7.47
CA TYR A 88 -2.26 -6.67 -7.63
C TYR A 88 -3.24 -5.52 -7.80
N MET A 89 -3.06 -4.44 -7.04
CA MET A 89 -3.84 -3.21 -7.17
C MET A 89 -2.95 -1.97 -7.16
N SER A 90 -3.30 -0.98 -7.96
CA SER A 90 -2.66 0.32 -8.02
C SER A 90 -3.63 1.35 -8.60
N VAL A 91 -3.46 2.62 -8.24
CA VAL A 91 -4.22 3.71 -8.87
C VAL A 91 -3.96 3.87 -10.36
N VAL A 92 -2.89 3.25 -10.89
CA VAL A 92 -2.56 3.30 -12.33
C VAL A 92 -3.71 2.76 -13.20
N TYR A 93 -4.52 1.85 -12.67
CA TYR A 93 -5.72 1.35 -13.37
C TYR A 93 -6.79 2.42 -13.61
N TYR A 94 -6.78 3.50 -12.83
CA TYR A 94 -7.77 4.59 -12.91
C TYR A 94 -7.18 5.90 -13.43
N SER A 95 -5.87 6.09 -13.29
CA SER A 95 -5.23 7.36 -13.63
C SER A 95 -5.02 7.59 -15.15
N LYS A 96 -5.19 6.55 -15.99
CA LYS A 96 -4.92 6.61 -17.45
C LYS A 96 -3.56 7.25 -17.76
N ASN A 97 -2.55 6.94 -16.95
CA ASN A 97 -1.19 7.47 -17.06
C ASN A 97 -1.07 9.00 -16.80
N ARG A 98 -2.04 9.59 -16.09
CA ARG A 98 -2.00 10.99 -15.65
C ARG A 98 -1.60 11.07 -14.18
N ALA A 99 -0.92 12.15 -13.81
CA ALA A 99 -0.70 12.47 -12.40
C ALA A 99 -2.05 12.73 -11.72
N MET A 100 -2.23 12.21 -10.50
CA MET A 100 -3.40 12.48 -9.66
C MET A 100 -2.96 13.35 -8.47
N PRO A 101 -2.89 14.68 -8.64
CA PRO A 101 -2.53 15.58 -7.54
C PRO A 101 -3.70 15.68 -6.56
N LEU A 102 -3.66 14.88 -5.50
CA LEU A 102 -4.64 14.90 -4.42
C LEU A 102 -4.06 15.66 -3.21
N ARG A 103 -4.89 16.44 -2.51
CA ARG A 103 -4.47 17.18 -1.30
C ARG A 103 -5.33 16.84 -0.10
N GLY A 104 -4.68 16.52 1.03
CA GLY A 104 -5.32 16.36 2.33
C GLY A 104 -6.55 15.47 2.28
N ILE A 105 -7.74 16.06 2.46
CA ILE A 105 -9.02 15.34 2.46
C ILE A 105 -9.30 14.55 1.18
N GLU A 106 -8.81 15.00 0.02
CA GLU A 106 -8.98 14.29 -1.25
C GLU A 106 -8.17 12.98 -1.26
N PHE A 107 -6.96 13.03 -0.71
CA PHE A 107 -6.11 11.85 -0.54
C PHE A 107 -6.78 10.87 0.41
N SER A 108 -7.20 11.34 1.59
CA SER A 108 -7.85 10.49 2.59
C SER A 108 -9.14 9.88 2.08
N ASN A 109 -9.94 10.61 1.30
CA ASN A 109 -11.13 10.07 0.67
C ASN A 109 -10.81 8.98 -0.35
N ALA A 110 -9.78 9.15 -1.19
CA ALA A 110 -9.34 8.15 -2.14
C ALA A 110 -8.79 6.90 -1.43
N PHE A 111 -8.02 7.09 -0.35
CA PHE A 111 -7.54 6.01 0.51
C PHE A 111 -8.71 5.20 1.07
N ILE A 112 -9.66 5.87 1.73
CA ILE A 112 -10.84 5.22 2.34
C ILE A 112 -11.65 4.47 1.28
N GLU A 113 -11.85 5.09 0.11
CA GLU A 113 -12.58 4.47 -0.99
C GLU A 113 -11.92 3.16 -1.39
N LEU A 114 -10.63 3.20 -1.79
CA LEU A 114 -9.90 2.02 -2.26
C LEU A 114 -9.91 0.89 -1.23
N PHE A 115 -9.60 1.19 0.03
CA PHE A 115 -9.61 0.18 1.10
C PHE A 115 -11.01 -0.39 1.39
N SER A 116 -12.08 0.34 1.10
CA SER A 116 -13.47 -0.13 1.32
C SER A 116 -14.02 -0.97 0.15
N VAL A 117 -13.55 -0.73 -1.08
CA VAL A 117 -14.10 -1.40 -2.27
C VAL A 117 -13.27 -2.58 -2.78
N ILE A 118 -11.96 -2.61 -2.50
CA ILE A 118 -11.07 -3.69 -2.98
C ILE A 118 -11.37 -5.00 -2.26
N LYS A 119 -11.65 -6.05 -3.04
CA LYS A 119 -11.92 -7.41 -2.58
C LYS A 119 -10.64 -8.25 -2.65
N TRP A 120 -9.83 -8.18 -1.60
CA TRP A 120 -8.63 -9.01 -1.46
C TRP A 120 -8.96 -10.50 -1.31
N GLY A 121 -10.06 -10.84 -0.64
CA GLY A 121 -10.32 -12.20 -0.17
C GLY A 121 -9.34 -12.59 0.94
N SER A 122 -9.22 -13.88 1.21
CA SER A 122 -8.27 -14.39 2.21
C SER A 122 -6.83 -14.32 1.68
N LEU A 123 -5.94 -13.70 2.46
CA LEU A 123 -4.52 -13.55 2.13
C LEU A 123 -3.64 -13.87 3.35
N ASP A 124 -2.54 -14.57 3.12
CA ASP A 124 -1.46 -14.70 4.09
C ASP A 124 -0.75 -13.35 4.28
N PHE A 125 -0.53 -12.62 3.19
CA PHE A 125 0.18 -11.34 3.21
C PHE A 125 -0.46 -10.32 2.27
N LEU A 126 -0.65 -9.10 2.76
CA LEU A 126 -0.84 -7.92 1.93
C LEU A 126 0.38 -7.01 2.08
N ILE A 127 1.15 -6.88 1.00
CA ILE A 127 2.27 -5.94 0.93
C ILE A 127 1.73 -4.60 0.41
N VAL A 128 1.97 -3.53 1.14
CA VAL A 128 1.53 -2.17 0.77
C VAL A 128 2.77 -1.33 0.48
N ASP A 129 2.92 -0.89 -0.77
CA ASP A 129 3.97 0.04 -1.17
C ASP A 129 3.52 1.48 -0.86
N MET A 130 4.09 2.08 0.17
CA MET A 130 3.70 3.40 0.67
C MET A 130 4.37 4.53 -0.13
N PRO A 131 3.81 5.74 -0.26
CA PRO A 131 4.60 6.89 -0.69
C PRO A 131 5.72 7.21 0.33
N PRO A 132 6.77 7.95 -0.07
CA PRO A 132 7.87 8.30 0.85
C PRO A 132 7.45 9.34 1.90
N GLY A 133 8.09 9.28 3.06
CA GLY A 133 7.97 10.27 4.12
C GLY A 133 6.78 10.04 5.05
N ILE A 134 6.48 11.08 5.85
CA ILE A 134 5.42 11.10 6.84
C ILE A 134 4.32 12.03 6.31
N GLY A 135 3.33 11.45 5.62
CA GLY A 135 2.22 12.19 5.00
C GLY A 135 0.88 11.50 5.22
N ASP A 136 -0.16 12.01 4.54
CA ASP A 136 -1.54 11.55 4.70
C ASP A 136 -1.69 10.03 4.58
N ALA A 137 -1.02 9.40 3.61
CA ALA A 137 -1.04 7.94 3.43
C ALA A 137 -0.63 7.15 4.68
N MET A 138 0.42 7.61 5.37
CA MET A 138 0.92 6.95 6.57
C MET A 138 -0.04 7.16 7.75
N LEU A 139 -0.50 8.39 7.94
CA LEU A 139 -1.43 8.73 9.01
C LEU A 139 -2.77 8.00 8.85
N ASP A 140 -3.28 7.93 7.63
CA ASP A 140 -4.51 7.19 7.31
C ASP A 140 -4.33 5.69 7.46
N LEU A 141 -3.19 5.13 7.06
CA LEU A 141 -2.91 3.71 7.29
C LEU A 141 -2.88 3.38 8.79
N ILE A 142 -2.17 4.16 9.61
CA ILE A 142 -2.13 3.97 11.07
C ILE A 142 -3.54 4.08 11.66
N ARG A 143 -4.32 5.07 11.20
CA ARG A 143 -5.67 5.34 11.71
C ARG A 143 -6.67 4.25 11.35
N PHE A 144 -6.67 3.80 10.10
CA PHE A 144 -7.72 2.93 9.55
C PHE A 144 -7.30 1.46 9.42
N VAL A 145 -6.01 1.14 9.44
CA VAL A 145 -5.48 -0.22 9.29
C VAL A 145 -4.56 -0.53 10.48
N LYS A 146 -5.15 -0.61 11.68
CA LYS A 146 -4.43 -0.72 12.95
C LYS A 146 -3.49 -1.93 13.08
N ARG A 147 -3.68 -2.97 12.25
CA ARG A 147 -2.85 -4.19 12.22
C ARG A 147 -1.69 -4.11 11.22
N ALA A 148 -1.47 -2.95 10.60
CA ALA A 148 -0.36 -2.77 9.67
C ALA A 148 0.99 -2.78 10.41
N GLU A 149 1.90 -3.63 9.95
CA GLU A 149 3.27 -3.75 10.42
C GLU A 149 4.19 -2.96 9.47
N PHE A 150 5.16 -2.22 10.00
CA PHE A 150 5.98 -1.33 9.17
C PHE A 150 7.36 -1.93 8.83
N LEU A 151 7.63 -2.09 7.52
CA LEU A 151 8.96 -2.42 7.00
C LEU A 151 9.63 -1.16 6.45
N ILE A 152 10.62 -0.65 7.17
CA ILE A 152 11.29 0.62 6.84
C ILE A 152 12.52 0.36 5.97
N VAL A 153 12.56 0.99 4.79
CA VAL A 153 13.66 0.91 3.83
C VAL A 153 14.51 2.18 3.91
N THR A 154 15.83 2.01 3.96
CA THR A 154 16.81 3.11 4.00
C THR A 154 18.05 2.80 3.16
N THR A 155 18.93 3.78 3.02
CA THR A 155 20.27 3.63 2.43
C THR A 155 21.33 4.13 3.42
N SER A 156 22.61 3.93 3.09
CA SER A 156 23.73 4.43 3.89
C SER A 156 23.88 5.96 3.89
N SER A 157 23.04 6.68 3.15
CA SER A 157 23.07 8.15 3.10
C SER A 157 22.71 8.74 4.47
N PRO A 158 23.53 9.65 5.04
CA PRO A 158 23.19 10.34 6.29
C PRO A 158 21.84 11.06 6.21
N LEU A 159 21.48 11.56 5.03
CA LEU A 159 20.20 12.22 4.80
C LEU A 159 19.01 11.24 4.88
N ALA A 160 19.18 10.00 4.43
CA ALA A 160 18.14 8.97 4.55
C ALA A 160 17.99 8.54 6.01
N PHE A 161 19.12 8.33 6.71
CA PHE A 161 19.13 7.99 8.14
C PHE A 161 18.37 9.00 8.99
N GLU A 162 18.61 10.30 8.81
CA GLU A 162 17.95 11.32 9.63
C GLU A 162 16.42 11.33 9.42
N THR A 163 15.94 11.11 8.20
CA THR A 163 14.50 11.01 7.93
C THR A 163 13.89 9.73 8.52
N VAL A 164 14.61 8.61 8.45
CA VAL A 164 14.17 7.33 9.02
C VAL A 164 14.16 7.37 10.54
N ARG A 165 15.11 8.05 11.17
CA ARG A 165 15.14 8.27 12.61
C ARG A 165 13.87 8.99 13.10
N LYS A 166 13.45 10.04 12.40
CA LYS A 166 12.19 10.76 12.71
C LYS A 166 10.97 9.89 12.50
N LEU A 167 10.93 9.12 11.41
CA LEU A 167 9.87 8.17 11.12
C LEU A 167 9.71 7.13 12.22
N ILE A 168 10.80 6.50 12.66
CA ILE A 168 10.79 5.51 13.75
C ILE A 168 10.31 6.16 15.06
N SER A 169 10.78 7.36 15.40
CA SER A 169 10.31 8.09 16.59
C SER A 169 8.80 8.25 16.59
N MET A 170 8.24 8.73 15.47
CA MET A 170 6.80 8.93 15.32
C MET A 170 6.02 7.61 15.39
N LEU A 171 6.49 6.55 14.73
CA LEU A 171 5.82 5.24 14.79
C LEU A 171 5.79 4.68 16.22
N ASN A 172 6.89 4.83 16.97
CA ASN A 172 6.94 4.43 18.37
C ASN A 172 6.01 5.27 19.26
N GLU A 173 5.95 6.59 19.06
CA GLU A 173 5.03 7.49 19.78
C GLU A 173 3.56 7.16 19.53
N LEU A 174 3.24 6.66 18.33
CA LEU A 174 1.90 6.23 17.94
C LEU A 174 1.60 4.76 18.26
N GLU A 175 2.53 4.06 18.91
CA GLU A 175 2.44 2.62 19.22
C GLU A 175 2.10 1.77 17.99
N ALA A 176 2.63 2.15 16.83
CA ALA A 176 2.41 1.43 15.59
C ALA A 176 3.18 0.07 15.62
N PRO A 177 2.57 -1.03 15.14
CA PRO A 177 3.18 -2.37 15.13
C PRO A 177 4.45 -2.52 14.29
#